data_AF-A0A3B8MED0-F1
#
_entry.id   AF-A0A3B8MED0-F1
#
_cell.length_a   1.000
_cell.length_b   1.000
_cell.length_c   1.000
_cell.angle_alpha   90.00
_cell.angle_beta   90.00
_cell.angle_gamma   90.00
#
_symmetry.space_group_name_H-M   'P 1'
#
loop_
_entity.id
_entity.type
_entity.pdbx_description
1 polymer ?
#
loop_
_entity_poly.entity_id
_entity_poly.type
_entity_poly.pdbx_seq_one_letter_code
_entity_poly.pdbx_strand_id
1 'polypeptide(L)'
;PDILEDLLIVDHLIVDAGKPSILDGRIMVGTMNRGGLAGAAFEMDDTFTAYTVERAAKNGLDAVKAMFRLDDTNPDSLKTLTGCAQAIDACVDHGIPMYLEPLPVERSDTGYRVTKTPEAMIRTVGVASGLGKSSLNTWIKIPYTERYNEVAASTSCPVLMLGGESTGDPMRVFEEFASGMTAGANVRGALVGRNVHHPGTHDPAAVASAIYGIVHDGVTPAEAGERLKTEHGRDLNSLAEVFQA
;
A
#
# COMPACT_ATOMS: atom_id res chain seq x y z
N PRO A 1 -10.93 -4.91 -7.27
CA PRO A 1 -11.46 -5.71 -8.40
C PRO A 1 -10.98 -5.12 -9.71
N ASP A 2 -11.30 -3.85 -9.98
CA ASP A 2 -11.02 -3.13 -11.23
C ASP A 2 -9.58 -3.31 -11.77
N ILE A 3 -8.57 -2.68 -11.16
CA ILE A 3 -7.17 -2.77 -11.66
C ILE A 3 -6.63 -4.20 -11.74
N LEU A 4 -7.02 -5.10 -10.81
CA LEU A 4 -6.55 -6.49 -10.86
C LEU A 4 -7.18 -7.26 -12.01
N GLU A 5 -8.46 -7.04 -12.29
CA GLU A 5 -9.15 -7.66 -13.42
C GLU A 5 -8.60 -7.12 -14.74
N ASP A 6 -8.35 -5.81 -14.84
CA ASP A 6 -7.69 -5.21 -16.00
C ASP A 6 -6.28 -5.80 -16.23
N LEU A 7 -5.49 -5.96 -15.16
CA LEU A 7 -4.16 -6.57 -15.25
C LEU A 7 -4.23 -8.02 -15.71
N LEU A 8 -5.19 -8.81 -15.20
CA LEU A 8 -5.38 -10.19 -15.63
C LEU A 8 -5.81 -10.28 -17.11
N ILE A 9 -6.67 -9.37 -17.56
CA ILE A 9 -7.09 -9.30 -18.97
C ILE A 9 -5.89 -8.93 -19.85
N VAL A 10 -5.14 -7.89 -19.49
CA VAL A 10 -3.96 -7.45 -20.25
C VAL A 10 -2.91 -8.57 -20.29
N ASP A 11 -2.64 -9.23 -19.17
CA ASP A 11 -1.69 -10.35 -19.10
C ASP A 11 -2.12 -11.51 -20.00
N HIS A 12 -3.40 -11.89 -19.94
CA HIS A 12 -3.94 -12.95 -20.80
C HIS A 12 -3.74 -12.62 -22.28
N LEU A 13 -4.01 -11.38 -22.69
CA LEU A 13 -3.82 -10.95 -24.08
C LEU A 13 -2.34 -10.98 -24.51
N ILE A 14 -1.42 -10.62 -23.61
CA ILE A 14 0.03 -10.71 -23.87
C ILE A 14 0.47 -12.17 -24.06
N VAL A 15 -0.02 -13.06 -23.21
CA VAL A 15 0.28 -14.50 -23.29
C VAL A 15 -0.30 -15.12 -24.55
N ASP A 16 -1.54 -14.78 -24.91
CA ASP A 16 -2.20 -15.25 -26.14
C ASP A 16 -1.47 -14.79 -27.42
N ALA A 17 -0.83 -13.63 -27.38
CA ALA A 17 0.06 -13.14 -28.44
C ALA A 17 1.45 -13.83 -28.46
N GLY A 18 1.67 -14.85 -27.63
CA GLY A 18 2.90 -15.63 -27.57
C GLY A 18 4.05 -14.95 -26.81
N LYS A 19 3.79 -13.92 -26.01
CA LYS A 19 4.78 -13.27 -25.15
C LYS A 19 4.71 -13.82 -23.71
N PRO A 20 5.76 -13.68 -22.89
CA PRO A 20 5.72 -14.11 -21.48
C PRO A 20 4.70 -13.31 -20.66
N SER A 21 4.14 -13.93 -19.62
CA SER A 21 3.29 -13.25 -18.65
C SER A 21 4.06 -12.12 -17.96
N ILE A 22 3.39 -10.98 -17.78
CA ILE A 22 3.89 -9.84 -17.00
C ILE A 22 3.58 -10.00 -15.50
N LEU A 23 2.71 -10.95 -15.16
CA LEU A 23 2.29 -11.28 -13.79
C LEU A 23 3.11 -12.43 -13.16
N ASP A 24 3.89 -13.18 -13.96
CA ASP A 24 4.80 -14.18 -13.43
C ASP A 24 5.79 -13.59 -12.41
N GLY A 25 5.89 -14.23 -11.24
CA GLY A 25 6.73 -13.77 -10.14
C GLY A 25 6.28 -12.46 -9.49
N ARG A 26 5.06 -11.99 -9.76
CA ARG A 26 4.46 -10.83 -9.09
C ARG A 26 3.59 -11.25 -7.91
N ILE A 27 3.43 -10.34 -6.96
CA ILE A 27 2.55 -10.50 -5.80
C ILE A 27 1.25 -9.74 -6.06
N MET A 28 0.12 -10.43 -6.03
CA MET A 28 -1.20 -9.86 -6.21
C MET A 28 -1.92 -9.68 -4.86
N VAL A 29 -2.43 -8.46 -4.62
CA VAL A 29 -2.98 -8.06 -3.33
C VAL A 29 -4.40 -7.53 -3.49
N GLY A 30 -5.38 -8.19 -2.86
CA GLY A 30 -6.78 -7.77 -2.91
C GLY A 30 -7.14 -6.76 -1.81
N THR A 31 -7.63 -5.57 -2.16
CA THR A 31 -8.22 -4.64 -1.16
C THR A 31 -9.56 -5.17 -0.64
N MET A 32 -9.78 -5.09 0.67
CA MET A 32 -10.97 -5.65 1.33
C MET A 32 -12.05 -4.60 1.62
N ASN A 33 -11.67 -3.40 2.07
CA ASN A 33 -12.62 -2.34 2.39
C ASN A 33 -12.42 -1.09 1.52
N ARG A 34 -13.57 -0.53 1.10
CA ARG A 34 -13.72 0.63 0.21
C ARG A 34 -15.00 1.44 0.52
N GLY A 35 -15.72 1.11 1.58
CA GLY A 35 -17.00 1.74 1.91
C GLY A 35 -16.86 3.17 2.43
N GLY A 36 -15.70 3.51 3.01
CA GLY A 36 -15.42 4.78 3.65
C GLY A 36 -15.13 5.90 2.65
N LEU A 37 -16.14 6.28 1.87
CA LEU A 37 -16.02 7.30 0.83
C LEU A 37 -15.63 8.66 1.44
N ALA A 38 -14.54 9.25 0.93
CA ALA A 38 -14.06 10.55 1.38
C ALA A 38 -15.15 11.64 1.23
N GLY A 39 -15.37 12.42 2.28
CA GLY A 39 -16.38 13.48 2.35
C GLY A 39 -17.80 12.98 2.67
N ALA A 40 -18.05 11.67 2.72
CA ALA A 40 -19.37 11.15 3.07
C ALA A 40 -19.64 11.28 4.57
N ALA A 41 -20.92 11.39 4.95
CA ALA A 41 -21.32 11.40 6.36
C ALA A 41 -20.90 10.12 7.11
N PHE A 42 -20.77 9.01 6.39
CA PHE A 42 -20.39 7.69 6.88
C PHE A 42 -18.91 7.35 6.59
N GLU A 43 -18.06 8.34 6.32
CA GLU A 43 -16.67 8.11 5.90
C GLU A 43 -15.87 7.22 6.87
N MET A 44 -16.10 7.31 8.17
CA MET A 44 -15.44 6.47 9.19
C MET A 44 -16.00 5.05 9.28
N ASP A 45 -17.17 4.77 8.69
CA ASP A 45 -17.73 3.43 8.54
C ASP A 45 -17.19 2.81 7.23
N ASP A 46 -15.88 2.53 7.21
CA ASP A 46 -15.18 1.99 6.04
C ASP A 46 -15.44 0.50 5.87
N THR A 47 -16.65 0.20 5.41
CA THR A 47 -17.17 -1.15 5.28
C THR A 47 -16.40 -2.02 4.27
N PHE A 48 -16.35 -3.31 4.59
CA PHE A 48 -15.71 -4.37 3.80
C PHE A 48 -16.56 -4.72 2.58
N THR A 49 -16.35 -3.96 1.49
CA THR A 49 -17.17 -3.99 0.27
C THR A 49 -16.43 -4.55 -0.95
N ALA A 50 -15.22 -5.09 -0.77
CA ALA A 50 -14.38 -5.61 -1.85
C ALA A 50 -14.00 -7.09 -1.62
N TYR A 51 -12.72 -7.47 -1.74
CA TYR A 51 -12.32 -8.86 -1.59
C TYR A 51 -12.58 -9.37 -0.16
N THR A 52 -13.11 -10.59 -0.06
CA THR A 52 -13.05 -11.37 1.18
C THR A 52 -11.81 -12.26 1.17
N VAL A 53 -11.41 -12.77 2.34
CA VAL A 53 -10.25 -13.67 2.45
C VAL A 53 -10.50 -14.96 1.66
N GLU A 54 -11.72 -15.50 1.74
CA GLU A 54 -12.12 -16.72 1.03
C GLU A 54 -12.05 -16.53 -0.48
N ARG A 55 -12.50 -15.36 -0.98
CA ARG A 55 -12.41 -15.03 -2.40
C ARG A 55 -10.97 -14.82 -2.85
N ALA A 56 -10.14 -14.17 -2.02
CA ALA A 56 -8.70 -14.03 -2.29
C ALA A 56 -8.02 -15.40 -2.39
N ALA A 57 -8.29 -16.31 -1.45
CA ALA A 57 -7.80 -17.68 -1.45
C ALA A 57 -8.22 -18.43 -2.72
N LYS A 58 -9.51 -18.39 -3.03
CA LYS A 58 -10.09 -19.08 -4.20
C LYS A 58 -9.50 -18.58 -5.52
N ASN A 59 -9.21 -17.29 -5.60
CA ASN A 59 -8.68 -16.65 -6.79
C ASN A 59 -7.14 -16.69 -6.86
N GLY A 60 -6.47 -17.31 -5.89
CA GLY A 60 -5.01 -17.40 -5.86
C GLY A 60 -4.31 -16.05 -5.66
N LEU A 61 -4.93 -15.11 -4.94
CA LEU A 61 -4.24 -13.88 -4.52
C LEU A 61 -3.26 -14.20 -3.38
N ASP A 62 -2.09 -13.58 -3.42
CA ASP A 62 -1.01 -13.81 -2.45
C ASP A 62 -1.26 -13.15 -1.09
N ALA A 63 -2.06 -12.08 -1.08
CA ALA A 63 -2.35 -11.31 0.12
C ALA A 63 -3.65 -10.52 -0.01
N VAL A 64 -4.11 -9.99 1.12
CA VAL A 64 -5.17 -8.99 1.17
C VAL A 64 -4.69 -7.72 1.85
N LYS A 65 -5.38 -6.61 1.59
CA LYS A 65 -5.14 -5.31 2.21
C LYS A 65 -6.44 -4.78 2.81
N ALA A 66 -6.39 -4.31 4.05
CA ALA A 66 -7.46 -3.47 4.60
C ALA A 66 -6.87 -2.23 5.26
N MET A 67 -7.73 -1.26 5.57
CA MET A 67 -7.35 -0.08 6.33
C MET A 67 -8.36 0.24 7.40
N PHE A 68 -7.94 0.92 8.45
CA PHE A 68 -8.86 1.64 9.31
C PHE A 68 -8.34 3.05 9.55
N ARG A 69 -9.29 3.98 9.65
CA ARG A 69 -9.03 5.34 10.09
C ARG A 69 -9.56 5.49 11.52
N LEU A 70 -8.69 5.96 12.41
CA LEU A 70 -8.99 6.09 13.83
C LEU A 70 -9.21 7.55 14.19
N ASP A 71 -10.48 7.94 14.33
CA ASP A 71 -10.91 9.15 15.03
C ASP A 71 -11.50 8.71 16.37
N ASP A 72 -10.82 9.07 17.47
CA ASP A 72 -11.25 8.70 18.83
C ASP A 72 -12.61 9.34 19.24
N THR A 73 -13.12 10.28 18.44
CA THR A 73 -14.41 10.94 18.67
C THR A 73 -15.54 10.40 17.78
N ASN A 74 -15.23 9.54 16.80
CA ASN A 74 -16.21 8.97 15.89
C ASN A 74 -16.41 7.46 16.16
N PRO A 75 -17.58 7.03 16.67
CA PRO A 75 -17.82 5.63 16.96
C PRO A 75 -17.79 4.71 15.73
N ASP A 76 -17.94 5.24 14.51
CA ASP A 76 -17.86 4.43 13.30
C ASP A 76 -16.43 3.88 13.06
N SER A 77 -15.39 4.55 13.57
CA SER A 77 -14.02 4.03 13.55
C SER A 77 -13.94 2.67 14.26
N LEU A 78 -14.70 2.45 15.33
CA LEU A 78 -14.74 1.17 16.05
C LEU A 78 -15.36 0.04 15.22
N LYS A 79 -16.36 0.35 14.38
CA LYS A 79 -16.96 -0.63 13.46
C LYS A 79 -15.93 -1.12 12.46
N THR A 80 -15.21 -0.20 11.82
CA THR A 80 -14.14 -0.51 10.87
C THR A 80 -13.03 -1.30 11.54
N LEU A 81 -12.60 -0.89 12.75
CA LEU A 81 -11.58 -1.58 13.54
C LEU A 81 -11.99 -3.03 13.86
N THR A 82 -13.26 -3.24 14.20
CA THR A 82 -13.83 -4.58 14.45
C THR A 82 -13.82 -5.43 13.18
N GLY A 83 -14.19 -4.85 12.04
CA GLY A 83 -14.10 -5.50 10.74
C GLY A 83 -12.67 -5.90 10.38
N CYS A 84 -11.67 -5.05 10.68
CA CYS A 84 -10.26 -5.41 10.52
C CYS A 84 -9.86 -6.60 11.41
N ALA A 85 -10.28 -6.65 12.67
CA ALA A 85 -9.99 -7.78 13.55
C ALA A 85 -10.58 -9.11 13.01
N GLN A 86 -11.82 -9.07 12.51
CA GLN A 86 -12.46 -10.24 11.89
C GLN A 86 -11.75 -10.68 10.60
N ALA A 87 -11.30 -9.71 9.79
CA ALA A 87 -10.53 -9.99 8.58
C ALA A 87 -9.17 -10.64 8.90
N ILE A 88 -8.49 -10.19 9.96
CA ILE A 88 -7.25 -10.79 10.45
C ILE A 88 -7.50 -12.24 10.88
N ASP A 89 -8.57 -12.50 11.63
CA ASP A 89 -8.91 -13.85 12.07
C ASP A 89 -9.08 -14.81 10.89
N ALA A 90 -9.79 -14.37 9.85
CA ALA A 90 -9.95 -15.12 8.61
C ALA A 90 -8.60 -15.29 7.87
N CYS A 91 -7.76 -14.26 7.81
CA CYS A 91 -6.42 -14.35 7.21
C CYS A 91 -5.54 -15.41 7.90
N VAL A 92 -5.61 -15.49 9.23
CA VAL A 92 -4.91 -16.51 10.01
C VAL A 92 -5.45 -17.91 9.69
N ASP A 93 -6.77 -18.08 9.60
CA ASP A 93 -7.39 -19.38 9.26
C ASP A 93 -7.06 -19.88 7.86
N HIS A 94 -6.93 -18.96 6.90
CA HIS A 94 -6.63 -19.27 5.51
C HIS A 94 -5.12 -19.25 5.19
N GLY A 95 -4.27 -18.85 6.12
CA GLY A 95 -2.83 -18.70 5.87
C GLY A 95 -2.48 -17.58 4.88
N ILE A 96 -3.33 -16.55 4.77
CA ILE A 96 -3.15 -15.44 3.83
C ILE A 96 -2.55 -14.23 4.54
N PRO A 97 -1.44 -13.65 4.04
CA PRO A 97 -0.91 -12.36 4.48
C PRO A 97 -1.93 -11.22 4.39
N MET A 98 -1.96 -10.38 5.43
CA MET A 98 -2.72 -9.14 5.45
C MET A 98 -1.80 -7.93 5.57
N TYR A 99 -1.92 -6.99 4.63
CA TYR A 99 -1.39 -5.64 4.77
C TYR A 99 -2.43 -4.75 5.44
N LEU A 100 -2.27 -4.51 6.72
CA LEU A 100 -3.13 -3.63 7.50
C LEU A 100 -2.59 -2.20 7.45
N GLU A 101 -3.43 -1.24 7.05
CA GLU A 101 -3.10 0.18 6.98
C GLU A 101 -3.81 0.96 8.10
N PRO A 102 -3.18 1.10 9.29
CA PRO A 102 -3.74 1.83 10.41
C PRO A 102 -3.39 3.33 10.32
N LEU A 103 -4.41 4.19 10.28
CA LEU A 103 -4.22 5.63 10.13
C LEU A 103 -4.96 6.41 11.23
N PRO A 104 -4.26 7.04 12.18
CA PRO A 104 -4.90 8.06 13.02
C PRO A 104 -5.34 9.23 12.15
N VAL A 105 -6.56 9.72 12.37
CA VAL A 105 -7.10 10.85 11.63
C VAL A 105 -7.76 11.85 12.56
N GLU A 106 -7.75 13.11 12.13
CA GLU A 106 -8.47 14.20 12.78
C GLU A 106 -9.44 14.83 11.78
N ARG A 107 -10.63 15.16 12.27
CA ARG A 107 -11.62 15.88 11.47
C ARG A 107 -11.23 17.36 11.37
N SER A 108 -11.12 17.85 10.14
CA SER A 108 -10.94 19.27 9.82
C SER A 108 -12.14 19.83 9.06
N ASP A 109 -12.16 21.15 8.84
CA ASP A 109 -13.17 21.83 8.01
C ASP A 109 -13.23 21.28 6.57
N THR A 110 -12.12 20.71 6.09
CA THR A 110 -12.00 20.14 4.75
C THR A 110 -12.19 18.63 4.69
N GLY A 111 -12.59 17.99 5.80
CA GLY A 111 -12.71 16.54 5.92
C GLY A 111 -11.61 15.93 6.82
N TYR A 112 -11.47 14.61 6.80
CA TYR A 112 -10.48 13.91 7.62
C TYR A 112 -9.07 14.06 7.06
N ARG A 113 -8.11 14.31 7.95
CA ARG A 113 -6.67 14.36 7.64
C ARG A 113 -5.93 13.35 8.50
N VAL A 114 -4.92 12.71 7.92
CA VAL A 114 -4.06 11.77 8.66
C VAL A 114 -3.15 12.54 9.63
N THR A 115 -3.19 12.18 10.90
CA THR A 115 -2.32 12.74 11.94
C THR A 115 -0.97 12.01 11.93
N LYS A 116 0.07 12.67 11.40
CA LYS A 116 1.41 12.07 11.23
C LYS A 116 2.34 12.29 12.43
N THR A 117 1.83 12.66 13.60
CA THR A 117 2.67 12.82 14.78
C THR A 117 3.19 11.44 15.24
N PRO A 118 4.44 11.35 15.72
CA PRO A 118 5.00 10.09 16.20
C PRO A 118 4.12 9.41 17.25
N GLU A 119 3.56 10.19 18.19
CA GLU A 119 2.73 9.70 19.29
C GLU A 119 1.42 9.07 18.79
N ALA A 120 0.72 9.73 17.85
CA ALA A 120 -0.52 9.22 17.28
C ALA A 120 -0.26 7.94 16.47
N MET A 121 0.84 7.92 15.71
CA MET A 121 1.25 6.74 14.94
C MET A 121 1.65 5.57 15.83
N ILE A 122 2.49 5.78 16.85
CA ILE A 122 2.90 4.74 17.82
C ILE A 122 1.67 4.13 18.48
N ARG A 123 0.74 4.96 18.97
CA ARG A 123 -0.51 4.47 19.59
C ARG A 123 -1.31 3.61 18.61
N THR A 124 -1.50 4.11 17.39
CA THR A 124 -2.36 3.46 16.39
C THR A 124 -1.74 2.17 15.85
N VAL A 125 -0.43 2.15 15.61
CA VAL A 125 0.32 0.95 15.20
C VAL A 125 0.38 -0.09 16.30
N GLY A 126 0.56 0.34 17.56
CA GLY A 126 0.52 -0.56 18.71
C GLY A 126 -0.84 -1.28 18.83
N VAL A 127 -1.94 -0.55 18.67
CA VAL A 127 -3.29 -1.15 18.62
C VAL A 127 -3.43 -2.09 17.43
N ALA A 128 -3.03 -1.65 16.23
CA ALA A 128 -3.11 -2.46 15.01
C ALA A 128 -2.37 -3.80 15.12
N SER A 129 -1.24 -3.82 15.83
CA SER A 129 -0.40 -5.00 16.04
C SER A 129 -1.05 -6.05 16.95
N GLY A 130 -2.04 -5.65 17.75
CA GLY A 130 -2.78 -6.53 18.66
C GLY A 130 -4.19 -6.88 18.18
N LEU A 131 -4.58 -6.53 16.95
CA LEU A 131 -5.90 -6.87 16.42
C LEU A 131 -5.99 -8.35 16.01
N GLY A 132 -7.16 -8.94 16.23
CA GLY A 132 -7.44 -10.34 15.91
C GLY A 132 -6.83 -11.31 16.93
N LYS A 133 -6.99 -12.61 16.66
CA LYS A 133 -6.54 -13.73 17.50
C LYS A 133 -5.05 -13.98 17.42
N SER A 134 -4.37 -13.46 16.40
CA SER A 134 -2.94 -13.56 16.21
C SER A 134 -2.47 -12.52 15.19
N SER A 135 -1.29 -11.95 15.40
CA SER A 135 -0.59 -11.12 14.43
C SER A 135 0.18 -11.93 13.38
N LEU A 136 0.08 -13.27 13.40
CA LEU A 136 0.60 -14.12 12.34
C LEU A 136 0.06 -13.63 10.99
N ASN A 137 0.94 -13.56 9.99
CA ASN A 137 0.62 -13.08 8.64
C ASN A 137 0.23 -11.59 8.54
N THR A 138 0.30 -10.82 9.64
CA THR A 138 0.00 -9.38 9.60
C THR A 138 1.24 -8.56 9.28
N TRP A 139 1.10 -7.67 8.31
CA TRP A 139 2.06 -6.65 7.91
C TRP A 139 1.45 -5.28 8.15
N ILE A 140 2.24 -4.33 8.64
CA ILE A 140 1.79 -2.97 8.91
C ILE A 140 2.18 -2.06 7.75
N LYS A 141 1.22 -1.32 7.21
CA LYS A 141 1.43 -0.36 6.12
C LYS A 141 1.15 1.05 6.59
N ILE A 142 2.16 1.90 6.70
CA ILE A 142 2.05 3.23 7.33
C ILE A 142 2.85 4.32 6.63
N PRO A 143 2.45 5.61 6.72
CA PRO A 143 3.20 6.70 6.10
C PRO A 143 4.52 6.92 6.83
N TYR A 144 5.52 7.43 6.11
CA TYR A 144 6.69 7.99 6.77
C TYR A 144 6.30 9.19 7.64
N THR A 145 6.92 9.31 8.80
CA THR A 145 6.73 10.39 9.78
C THR A 145 8.05 10.77 10.43
N GLU A 146 8.07 11.86 11.19
CA GLU A 146 9.18 12.11 12.12
C GLU A 146 9.34 10.95 13.11
N ARG A 147 10.57 10.75 13.63
CA ARG A 147 10.92 9.67 14.57
C ARG A 147 10.42 8.30 14.12
N TYR A 148 10.53 8.02 12.81
CA TYR A 148 10.00 6.80 12.20
C TYR A 148 10.60 5.51 12.79
N ASN A 149 11.82 5.58 13.31
CA ASN A 149 12.46 4.50 14.06
C ASN A 149 11.67 4.10 15.32
N GLU A 150 11.08 5.07 16.03
CA GLU A 150 10.24 4.81 17.20
C GLU A 150 8.87 4.26 16.80
N VAL A 151 8.30 4.76 15.70
CA VAL A 151 7.06 4.24 15.12
C VAL A 151 7.25 2.79 14.68
N ALA A 152 8.33 2.48 13.95
CA ALA A 152 8.66 1.12 13.52
C ALA A 152 8.90 0.19 14.72
N ALA A 153 9.52 0.68 15.80
CA ALA A 153 9.75 -0.09 17.03
C ALA A 153 8.49 -0.36 17.86
N SER A 154 7.36 0.31 17.57
CA SER A 154 6.08 0.06 18.27
C SER A 154 5.40 -1.25 17.87
N THR A 155 5.95 -1.98 16.89
CA THR A 155 5.45 -3.28 16.43
C THR A 155 6.59 -4.26 16.15
N SER A 156 6.34 -5.55 16.37
CA SER A 156 7.20 -6.63 15.88
C SER A 156 6.84 -7.11 14.49
N CYS A 157 5.71 -6.64 13.93
CA CYS A 157 5.28 -6.99 12.58
C CYS A 157 6.20 -6.36 11.54
N PRO A 158 6.36 -6.98 10.36
CA PRO A 158 7.03 -6.34 9.24
C PRO A 158 6.24 -5.11 8.76
N VAL A 159 6.96 -4.05 8.42
CA VAL A 159 6.43 -2.73 8.04
C VAL A 159 6.71 -2.45 6.56
N LEU A 160 5.69 -1.96 5.86
CA LEU A 160 5.79 -1.38 4.53
C LEU A 160 5.45 0.12 4.59
N MET A 161 6.30 0.94 3.98
CA MET A 161 6.04 2.36 3.86
C MET A 161 4.98 2.63 2.79
N LEU A 162 4.06 3.57 3.05
CA LEU A 162 3.14 4.08 2.03
C LEU A 162 3.57 5.48 1.57
N GLY A 163 3.38 5.78 0.29
CA GLY A 163 3.85 7.04 -0.30
C GLY A 163 2.98 8.28 -0.02
N GLY A 164 1.78 8.11 0.55
CA GLY A 164 0.89 9.23 0.88
C GLY A 164 0.20 9.87 -0.33
N GLU A 165 -0.02 11.17 -0.26
CA GLU A 165 -0.61 11.96 -1.36
C GLU A 165 0.44 12.24 -2.44
N SER A 166 0.00 12.31 -3.70
CA SER A 166 0.88 12.70 -4.80
C SER A 166 0.99 14.22 -4.85
N THR A 167 2.22 14.71 -4.80
CA THR A 167 2.55 16.14 -4.96
C THR A 167 3.05 16.46 -6.36
N GLY A 168 3.12 15.47 -7.25
CA GLY A 168 3.69 15.62 -8.61
C GLY A 168 5.23 15.64 -8.65
N ASP A 169 5.88 15.71 -7.50
CA ASP A 169 7.35 15.60 -7.34
C ASP A 169 7.71 14.31 -6.60
N PRO A 170 8.32 13.32 -7.27
CA PRO A 170 8.74 12.06 -6.67
C PRO A 170 9.86 12.19 -5.63
N MET A 171 10.65 13.28 -5.63
CA MET A 171 11.84 13.40 -4.79
C MET A 171 11.53 13.30 -3.30
N ARG A 172 10.42 13.90 -2.86
CA ARG A 172 9.96 13.80 -1.46
C ARG A 172 9.78 12.34 -1.04
N VAL A 173 9.17 11.52 -1.90
CA VAL A 173 8.93 10.10 -1.61
C VAL A 173 10.23 9.31 -1.62
N PHE A 174 11.20 9.68 -2.45
CA PHE A 174 12.52 9.04 -2.47
C PHE A 174 13.26 9.28 -1.17
N GLU A 175 13.27 10.51 -0.67
CA GLU A 175 13.88 10.86 0.62
C GLU A 175 13.21 10.15 1.79
N GLU A 176 11.87 10.12 1.80
CA GLU A 176 11.09 9.41 2.82
C GLU A 176 11.40 7.90 2.84
N PHE A 177 11.45 7.25 1.68
CA PHE A 177 11.74 5.82 1.60
C PHE A 177 13.19 5.49 1.93
N ALA A 178 14.16 6.28 1.44
CA ALA A 178 15.56 6.06 1.78
C ALA A 178 15.77 6.17 3.30
N SER A 179 15.16 7.18 3.93
CA SER A 179 15.22 7.37 5.38
C SER A 179 14.53 6.21 6.11
N GLY A 180 13.31 5.86 5.71
CA GLY A 180 12.52 4.82 6.37
C GLY A 180 13.11 3.41 6.25
N MET A 181 13.76 3.06 5.13
CA MET A 181 14.48 1.78 4.99
C MET A 181 15.60 1.60 6.02
N THR A 182 16.14 2.70 6.56
CA THR A 182 17.18 2.66 7.61
C THR A 182 16.63 2.76 9.03
N ALA A 183 15.33 2.97 9.20
CA ALA A 183 14.73 3.28 10.50
C ALA A 183 14.60 2.06 11.43
N GLY A 184 14.53 0.85 10.89
CA GLY A 184 14.43 -0.38 11.68
C GLY A 184 14.49 -1.64 10.83
N ALA A 185 14.98 -2.75 11.41
CA ALA A 185 15.13 -4.03 10.70
C ALA A 185 13.80 -4.66 10.26
N ASN A 186 12.70 -4.27 10.89
CA ASN A 186 11.34 -4.66 10.53
C ASN A 186 10.74 -3.78 9.43
N VAL A 187 11.39 -2.70 8.96
CA VAL A 187 10.98 -1.99 7.74
C VAL A 187 11.49 -2.77 6.54
N ARG A 188 10.56 -3.31 5.74
CA ARG A 188 10.86 -4.32 4.71
C ARG A 188 10.67 -3.84 3.28
N GLY A 189 10.16 -2.63 3.08
CA GLY A 189 9.95 -2.06 1.76
C GLY A 189 8.83 -1.02 1.73
N ALA A 190 8.20 -0.87 0.56
CA ALA A 190 7.13 0.09 0.33
C ALA A 190 5.98 -0.52 -0.46
N LEU A 191 4.75 -0.07 -0.18
CA LEU A 191 3.54 -0.38 -0.95
C LEU A 191 2.90 0.94 -1.38
N VAL A 192 3.20 1.34 -2.61
CA VAL A 192 3.00 2.70 -3.11
C VAL A 192 1.93 2.72 -4.20
N GLY A 193 0.99 3.66 -4.10
CA GLY A 193 -0.06 3.84 -5.09
C GLY A 193 0.11 5.15 -5.86
N ARG A 194 -0.57 6.21 -5.40
CA ARG A 194 -0.73 7.48 -6.13
C ARG A 194 0.57 8.12 -6.62
N ASN A 195 1.65 8.08 -5.85
CA ASN A 195 2.94 8.66 -6.26
C ASN A 195 3.60 7.91 -7.42
N VAL A 196 3.21 6.67 -7.70
CA VAL A 196 3.65 5.91 -8.88
C VAL A 196 2.64 6.06 -10.01
N HIS A 197 1.35 5.83 -9.74
CA HIS A 197 0.32 5.86 -10.78
C HIS A 197 0.03 7.25 -11.35
N HIS A 198 0.20 8.31 -10.54
CA HIS A 198 -0.09 9.69 -10.92
C HIS A 198 1.08 10.60 -10.53
N PRO A 199 2.27 10.43 -11.13
CA PRO A 199 3.49 11.10 -10.72
C PRO A 199 3.65 12.49 -11.39
N GLY A 200 2.55 13.14 -11.80
CA GLY A 200 2.59 14.39 -12.55
C GLY A 200 3.10 14.18 -13.97
N THR A 201 4.17 14.88 -14.36
CA THR A 201 4.77 14.80 -15.70
C THR A 201 5.77 13.65 -15.86
N HIS A 202 6.05 12.91 -14.79
CA HIS A 202 6.99 11.80 -14.82
C HIS A 202 6.35 10.52 -15.38
N ASP A 203 7.20 9.60 -15.80
CA ASP A 203 6.80 8.27 -16.27
C ASP A 203 6.57 7.34 -15.06
N PRO A 204 5.38 6.74 -14.88
CA PRO A 204 5.10 5.80 -13.80
C PRO A 204 6.10 4.64 -13.69
N ALA A 205 6.56 4.08 -14.82
CA ALA A 205 7.52 2.98 -14.84
C ALA A 205 8.90 3.45 -14.33
N ALA A 206 9.34 4.64 -14.76
CA ALA A 206 10.58 5.23 -14.30
C ALA A 206 10.55 5.56 -12.80
N VAL A 207 9.42 6.06 -12.29
CA VAL A 207 9.22 6.32 -10.85
C VAL A 207 9.23 5.01 -10.05
N ALA A 208 8.56 3.97 -10.54
CA ALA A 208 8.59 2.65 -9.92
C ALA A 208 10.01 2.07 -9.87
N SER A 209 10.79 2.21 -10.96
CA SER A 209 12.18 1.77 -11.05
C SER A 209 13.11 2.52 -10.08
N ALA A 210 12.90 3.83 -9.91
CA ALA A 210 13.62 4.64 -8.93
C ALA A 210 13.32 4.18 -7.48
N ILE A 211 12.04 3.97 -7.14
CA ILE A 211 11.63 3.44 -5.82
C ILE A 211 12.21 2.05 -5.59
N TYR A 212 12.19 1.18 -6.61
CA TYR A 212 12.81 -0.14 -6.54
C TYR A 212 14.30 -0.04 -6.17
N GLY A 213 15.03 0.89 -6.79
CA GLY A 213 16.45 1.09 -6.49
C GLY A 213 16.70 1.49 -5.04
N ILE A 214 15.85 2.32 -4.47
CA ILE A 214 15.96 2.73 -3.06
C ILE A 214 15.71 1.53 -2.14
N VAL A 215 14.64 0.78 -2.40
CA VAL A 215 14.18 -0.30 -1.52
C VAL A 215 15.07 -1.54 -1.60
N HIS A 216 15.54 -1.90 -2.80
CA HIS A 216 16.20 -3.18 -3.05
C HIS A 216 17.69 -3.06 -3.35
N ASP A 217 18.12 -1.96 -3.99
CA ASP A 217 19.52 -1.77 -4.40
C ASP A 217 20.29 -0.83 -3.44
N GLY A 218 19.60 -0.20 -2.49
CA GLY A 218 20.20 0.71 -1.51
C GLY A 218 20.72 2.02 -2.10
N VAL A 219 20.22 2.43 -3.27
CA VAL A 219 20.65 3.68 -3.90
C VAL A 219 20.11 4.89 -3.15
N THR A 220 20.86 5.99 -3.19
CA THR A 220 20.48 7.26 -2.58
C THR A 220 19.34 7.94 -3.35
N PRO A 221 18.60 8.89 -2.74
CA PRO A 221 17.56 9.66 -3.45
C PRO A 221 18.09 10.37 -4.71
N ALA A 222 19.34 10.85 -4.69
CA ALA A 222 19.95 11.50 -5.85
C ALA A 222 20.16 10.49 -7.00
N GLU A 223 20.71 9.31 -6.70
CA GLU A 223 20.89 8.23 -7.68
C GLU A 223 19.55 7.70 -8.21
N ALA A 224 18.52 7.64 -7.36
CA ALA A 224 17.15 7.31 -7.77
C ALA A 224 16.59 8.37 -8.74
N GLY A 225 16.91 9.65 -8.53
CA GLY A 225 16.58 10.73 -9.46
C GLY A 225 17.26 10.58 -10.83
N GLU A 226 18.53 10.17 -10.86
CA GLU A 226 19.24 9.86 -12.11
C GLU A 226 18.69 8.60 -12.80
N ARG A 227 18.34 7.56 -12.03
CA ARG A 227 17.65 6.37 -12.56
C ARG A 227 16.30 6.76 -13.18
N LEU A 228 15.51 7.59 -12.52
CA LEU A 228 14.24 8.09 -13.06
C LEU A 228 14.45 8.76 -14.42
N LYS A 229 15.43 9.67 -14.54
CA LYS A 229 15.73 10.35 -15.81
C LYS A 229 16.14 9.36 -16.91
N THR A 230 16.93 8.34 -16.53
CA THR A 230 17.47 7.34 -17.45
C THR A 230 16.39 6.39 -17.98
N GLU A 231 15.44 6.00 -17.13
CA GLU A 231 14.33 5.10 -17.47
C GLU A 231 13.15 5.84 -18.13
N HIS A 232 13.09 7.16 -18.03
CA HIS A 232 11.98 7.95 -18.54
C HIS A 232 11.76 7.73 -20.04
N GLY A 233 10.55 7.31 -20.39
CA GLY A 233 10.13 7.18 -21.79
C GLY A 233 10.67 5.93 -22.49
N ARG A 234 11.28 5.00 -21.76
CA ARG A 234 11.68 3.70 -22.32
C ARG A 234 10.46 2.81 -22.52
N ASP A 235 10.42 2.13 -23.67
CA ASP A 235 9.47 1.07 -23.99
C ASP A 235 7.98 1.43 -23.80
N LEU A 236 7.62 2.71 -23.91
CA LEU A 236 6.24 3.20 -23.73
C LEU A 236 5.23 2.54 -24.69
N ASN A 237 5.70 2.06 -25.84
CA ASN A 237 4.86 1.43 -26.87
C ASN A 237 4.84 -0.10 -26.80
N SER A 238 5.49 -0.72 -25.80
CA SER A 238 5.66 -2.18 -25.71
C SER A 238 4.34 -2.96 -25.78
N LEU A 239 3.27 -2.42 -25.19
CA LEU A 239 1.93 -3.00 -25.28
C LEU A 239 1.30 -2.84 -26.66
N ALA A 240 1.49 -1.70 -27.34
CA ALA A 240 0.92 -1.46 -28.67
C ALA A 240 1.45 -2.47 -29.70
N GLU A 241 2.72 -2.87 -29.57
CA GLU A 241 3.34 -3.90 -30.41
C GLU A 241 2.73 -5.30 -30.23
N VAL A 242 2.06 -5.57 -29.09
CA VAL A 242 1.35 -6.83 -28.85
C VAL A 242 0.08 -6.91 -29.72
N PHE A 243 -0.59 -5.77 -29.92
CA PHE A 243 -1.91 -5.69 -30.54
C PHE A 243 -1.88 -5.29 -32.02
N GLN A 244 -0.69 -5.09 -32.59
CA GLN A 244 -0.50 -4.79 -34.02
C GLN A 244 -0.07 -6.02 -34.84
N ALA A 245 0.14 -7.17 -34.20
CA ALA A 245 0.46 -8.45 -34.83
C ALA A 245 -0.80 -9.30 -35.07
#